data_AF-A0AAD4N6H8-F1
#
_entry.id   AF-A0AAD4N6H8-F1
#
_cell.length_a   1.000
_cell.length_b   1.000
_cell.length_c   1.000
_cell.angle_alpha   90.00
_cell.angle_beta   90.00
_cell.angle_gamma   90.00
#
_symmetry.space_group_name_H-M   'P 1'
#
loop_
_entity.id
_entity.type
_entity.pdbx_description
1 polymer ?
#
loop_
_entity_poly.entity_id
_entity_poly.type
_entity_poly.pdbx_seq_one_letter_code
_entity_poly.pdbx_strand_id
1 'polypeptide(L)'
;MDPNTITESKPEKSALDKPKSAPRAVPSPIPPTAVSAGPSNVAITNTQQQRASKYSQLGALIEEMGKDIRPTYTGNRNCQERLKRSVAHARLLARECLAELEKNK
;
A
#
# COMPACT_ATOMS: atom_id res chain seq x y z
N MET A 1 2.14 -26.51 50.55
CA MET A 1 2.43 -26.81 49.13
C MET A 1 1.17 -27.46 48.64
N ASP A 2 0.23 -26.66 48.15
CA ASP A 2 -1.09 -27.16 47.77
C ASP A 2 -1.20 -26.95 46.27
N PRO A 3 -1.54 -28.01 45.53
CA PRO A 3 -2.69 -27.85 44.67
C PRO A 3 -3.64 -29.06 44.71
N ASN A 4 -4.85 -28.70 45.13
CA ASN A 4 -6.07 -29.48 45.24
C ASN A 4 -6.55 -29.98 43.86
N THR A 5 -6.86 -31.27 43.74
CA THR A 5 -7.66 -31.83 42.63
C THR A 5 -9.05 -32.12 43.17
N ILE A 6 -10.03 -31.25 42.88
CA ILE A 6 -11.45 -31.59 42.95
C ILE A 6 -12.14 -30.97 41.74
N THR A 7 -12.57 -31.85 40.85
CA THR A 7 -13.54 -31.62 39.79
C THR A 7 -14.89 -31.22 40.38
N GLU A 8 -15.42 -30.05 40.00
CA GLU A 8 -16.83 -29.73 40.22
C GLU A 8 -17.50 -29.41 38.89
N SER A 9 -18.62 -30.10 38.69
CA SER A 9 -19.45 -30.10 37.49
C SER A 9 -20.75 -29.34 37.79
N LYS A 10 -21.40 -28.83 36.72
CA LYS A 10 -22.85 -28.53 36.56
C LYS A 10 -23.26 -27.04 36.74
N PRO A 11 -24.39 -26.51 36.18
CA PRO A 11 -25.43 -27.08 35.29
C PRO A 11 -25.74 -26.35 33.95
N GLU A 12 -26.36 -27.16 33.09
CA GLU A 12 -27.43 -26.98 32.08
C GLU A 12 -28.40 -25.75 32.16
N LYS A 13 -29.01 -25.48 30.98
CA LYS A 13 -30.28 -24.75 30.66
C LYS A 13 -30.11 -23.31 30.16
N SER A 14 -30.79 -22.82 29.12
CA SER A 14 -31.95 -23.28 28.34
C SER A 14 -31.99 -22.55 27.00
N ALA A 15 -32.52 -23.22 25.98
CA ALA A 15 -33.02 -22.62 24.76
C ALA A 15 -34.20 -21.67 25.04
N LEU A 16 -34.27 -20.54 24.33
CA LEU A 16 -35.50 -19.78 24.18
C LEU A 16 -35.64 -19.25 22.74
N ASP A 17 -36.90 -19.20 22.37
CA ASP A 17 -37.53 -19.30 21.07
C ASP A 17 -37.56 -18.01 20.21
N LYS A 18 -37.88 -18.23 18.93
CA LYS A 18 -38.06 -17.35 17.75
C LYS A 18 -38.96 -16.10 17.94
N PRO A 19 -38.94 -15.10 17.02
CA PRO A 19 -39.89 -15.14 15.89
C PRO A 19 -39.42 -14.54 14.54
N LYS A 20 -40.29 -14.80 13.56
CA LYS A 20 -40.26 -14.63 12.09
C LYS A 20 -40.80 -13.26 11.66
N SER A 21 -40.45 -12.81 10.44
CA SER A 21 -40.98 -11.68 9.62
C SER A 21 -40.05 -10.45 9.57
N ALA A 22 -39.70 -9.81 8.44
CA ALA A 22 -40.26 -9.76 7.08
C ALA A 22 -39.16 -9.37 6.05
N PRO A 23 -39.37 -9.59 4.74
CA PRO A 23 -38.46 -9.13 3.68
C PRO A 23 -38.90 -7.76 3.17
N ARG A 24 -37.99 -6.77 3.07
CA ARG A 24 -38.26 -5.57 2.25
C ARG A 24 -36.98 -4.87 1.77
N ALA A 25 -36.76 -5.02 0.46
CA ALA A 25 -36.30 -4.03 -0.51
C ALA A 25 -35.10 -3.11 -0.21
N VAL A 26 -34.00 -3.34 -0.93
CA VAL A 26 -33.25 -2.25 -1.58
C VAL A 26 -32.93 -2.64 -3.03
N PRO A 27 -33.55 -2.01 -4.05
CA PRO A 27 -33.12 -2.14 -5.44
C PRO A 27 -32.31 -0.90 -5.86
N SER A 28 -31.06 -1.10 -6.31
CA SER A 28 -30.35 -0.13 -7.17
C SER A 28 -29.24 -0.83 -7.97
N PRO A 29 -29.45 -1.13 -9.26
CA PRO A 29 -28.38 -1.41 -10.19
C PRO A 29 -27.75 -0.10 -10.69
N ILE A 30 -26.47 0.11 -10.38
CA ILE A 30 -25.63 1.17 -10.95
C ILE A 30 -25.21 0.79 -12.40
N PRO A 31 -25.34 1.69 -13.40
CA PRO A 31 -24.91 1.40 -14.77
C PRO A 31 -23.37 1.50 -14.90
N PRO A 32 -22.70 0.62 -15.67
CA PRO A 32 -21.34 0.88 -16.10
C PRO A 32 -21.35 1.86 -17.28
N THR A 33 -21.03 3.13 -17.00
CA THR A 33 -20.69 4.13 -18.02
C THR A 33 -19.42 3.68 -18.74
N ALA A 34 -19.52 3.46 -20.05
CA ALA A 34 -18.37 3.23 -20.92
C ALA A 34 -17.49 4.49 -20.94
N VAL A 35 -16.28 4.40 -20.39
CA VAL A 35 -15.26 5.43 -20.57
C VAL A 35 -14.28 4.96 -21.64
N SER A 36 -14.51 5.49 -22.85
CA SER A 36 -13.47 5.62 -23.86
C SER A 36 -12.53 6.72 -23.41
N ALA A 37 -11.25 6.41 -23.19
CA ALA A 37 -10.22 7.41 -22.97
C ALA A 37 -8.98 7.00 -23.79
N GLY A 38 -8.69 7.81 -24.81
CA GLY A 38 -7.62 7.60 -25.77
C GLY A 38 -6.20 7.74 -25.18
N PRO A 39 -5.18 7.50 -26.01
CA PRO A 39 -3.79 7.61 -25.60
C PRO A 39 -3.45 9.07 -25.28
N SER A 40 -3.04 9.31 -24.03
CA SER A 40 -2.57 10.61 -23.57
C SER A 40 -1.19 10.89 -24.16
N ASN A 41 -1.10 11.88 -25.05
CA ASN A 41 0.16 12.43 -25.53
C ASN A 41 0.90 13.07 -24.35
N VAL A 42 2.07 12.52 -24.01
CA VAL A 42 2.93 13.08 -22.96
C VAL A 42 3.71 14.26 -23.56
N ALA A 43 3.20 15.48 -23.31
CA ALA A 43 3.88 16.72 -23.66
C ALA A 43 5.11 16.92 -22.79
N ILE A 44 6.28 16.92 -23.44
CA ILE A 44 7.59 17.22 -22.89
C ILE A 44 7.62 18.71 -22.56
N THR A 45 7.53 19.08 -21.28
CA THR A 45 7.80 20.47 -20.86
C THR A 45 8.75 20.53 -19.66
N ASN A 46 9.82 21.28 -19.91
CA ASN A 46 10.47 22.19 -18.98
C ASN A 46 11.50 21.62 -17.98
N THR A 47 12.76 21.98 -18.19
CA THR A 47 13.94 21.62 -17.38
C THR A 47 13.86 22.04 -15.90
N GLN A 48 13.05 23.04 -15.53
CA GLN A 48 12.73 23.34 -14.13
C GLN A 48 11.70 22.39 -13.52
N GLN A 49 10.66 22.02 -14.30
CA GLN A 49 9.74 20.94 -13.93
C GLN A 49 10.53 19.64 -13.75
N GLN A 50 11.53 19.41 -14.60
CA GLN A 50 12.41 18.24 -14.53
C GLN A 50 13.27 18.22 -13.27
N ARG A 51 13.81 19.36 -12.80
CA ARG A 51 14.56 19.44 -11.53
C ARG A 51 13.68 19.24 -10.30
N ALA A 52 12.53 19.90 -10.27
CA ALA A 52 11.50 19.66 -9.26
C ALA A 52 11.06 18.19 -9.29
N SER A 53 10.97 17.61 -10.49
CA SER A 53 10.69 16.19 -10.69
C SER A 53 11.83 15.30 -10.21
N LYS A 54 13.12 15.63 -10.35
CA LYS A 54 14.22 14.78 -9.84
C LYS A 54 14.20 14.66 -8.32
N TYR A 55 14.06 15.78 -7.61
CA TYR A 55 13.94 15.75 -6.15
C TYR A 55 12.62 15.09 -5.70
N SER A 56 11.50 15.42 -6.35
CA SER A 56 10.21 14.79 -6.09
C SER A 56 10.23 13.28 -6.36
N GLN A 57 10.94 12.85 -7.41
CA GLN A 57 11.09 11.45 -7.79
C GLN A 57 12.00 10.72 -6.81
N LEU A 58 13.04 11.37 -6.27
CA LEU A 58 13.85 10.82 -5.19
C LEU A 58 13.03 10.64 -3.92
N GLY A 59 12.22 11.64 -3.54
CA GLY A 59 11.30 11.55 -2.41
C GLY A 59 10.32 10.39 -2.55
N ALA A 60 9.62 10.32 -3.69
CA ALA A 60 8.65 9.26 -3.98
C ALA A 60 9.31 7.86 -3.97
N LEU A 61 10.53 7.74 -4.50
CA LEU A 61 11.28 6.49 -4.50
C LEU A 61 11.63 6.05 -3.06
N ILE A 62 12.02 6.98 -2.18
CA ILE A 62 12.33 6.69 -0.78
C ILE A 62 11.07 6.21 -0.04
N GLU A 63 9.92 6.83 -0.29
CA GLU A 63 8.63 6.40 0.27
C GLU A 63 8.24 4.99 -0.20
N GLU A 64 8.43 4.70 -1.49
CA GLU A 64 8.25 3.36 -2.07
C GLU A 64 9.17 2.32 -1.42
N MET A 65 10.45 2.65 -1.25
CA MET A 65 11.43 1.79 -0.58
C MET A 65 10.99 1.43 0.83
N GLY A 66 10.48 2.42 1.59
CA GLY A 66 9.98 2.20 2.95
C GLY A 66 8.86 1.15 3.05
N LYS A 67 8.03 1.02 2.00
CA LYS A 67 6.96 0.02 1.92
C LYS A 67 7.49 -1.40 1.71
N ASP A 68 8.60 -1.56 1.00
CA ASP A 68 9.20 -2.88 0.74
C ASP A 68 10.03 -3.42 1.90
N ILE A 69 10.49 -2.56 2.83
CA ILE A 69 11.32 -2.96 3.97
C ILE A 69 10.69 -4.09 4.79
N ARG A 70 9.43 -3.94 5.22
CA ARG A 70 8.71 -4.97 6.01
C ARG A 70 8.59 -6.32 5.27
N PRO A 71 8.01 -6.39 4.06
CA PRO A 71 7.86 -7.65 3.33
C PRO A 71 9.22 -8.27 2.90
N THR A 72 10.28 -7.47 2.75
CA THR A 72 11.64 -7.99 2.54
C THR A 72 12.15 -8.77 3.75
N TYR A 73 11.85 -8.32 4.98
CA TYR A 73 12.23 -9.06 6.19
C TYR A 73 11.45 -10.37 6.37
N THR A 74 10.23 -10.47 5.85
CA THR A 74 9.45 -11.72 5.86
C THR A 74 9.82 -12.68 4.73
N GLY A 75 10.89 -12.39 3.97
CA GLY A 75 11.40 -13.29 2.92
C GLY A 75 10.76 -13.13 1.54
N ASN A 76 10.06 -12.03 1.26
CA ASN A 76 9.52 -11.80 -0.08
C ASN A 76 10.67 -11.47 -1.07
N ARG A 77 10.98 -12.43 -1.95
CA ARG A 77 12.02 -12.30 -3.00
C ARG A 77 11.77 -11.13 -3.94
N ASN A 78 10.53 -10.87 -4.33
CA ASN A 78 10.22 -9.78 -5.27
C ASN A 78 10.48 -8.41 -4.61
N CYS A 79 10.05 -8.23 -3.35
CA CYS A 79 10.36 -7.01 -2.60
C CYS A 79 11.86 -6.86 -2.37
N GLN A 80 12.60 -7.93 -2.07
CA GLN A 80 14.06 -7.88 -1.95
C GLN A 80 14.74 -7.39 -3.23
N GLU A 81 14.37 -7.94 -4.38
CA GLU A 81 14.94 -7.53 -5.66
C GLU A 81 14.56 -6.08 -6.01
N ARG A 82 13.31 -5.69 -5.73
CA ARG A 82 12.84 -4.31 -5.94
C ARG A 82 13.58 -3.34 -5.02
N LEU A 83 13.83 -3.70 -3.77
CA LEU A 83 14.58 -2.91 -2.80
C LEU A 83 16.04 -2.73 -3.24
N LYS A 84 16.71 -3.79 -3.72
CA LYS A 84 18.07 -3.69 -4.25
C LYS A 84 18.15 -2.74 -5.45
N ARG A 85 17.22 -2.84 -6.40
CA ARG A 85 17.17 -1.97 -7.58
C ARG A 85 16.86 -0.52 -7.21
N SER A 86 15.91 -0.30 -6.30
CA SER A 86 15.54 1.04 -5.85
C SER A 86 16.68 1.71 -5.08
N VAL A 87 17.45 0.99 -4.25
CA VAL A 87 18.68 1.54 -3.64
C VAL A 87 19.69 1.99 -4.69
N ALA A 88 19.93 1.18 -5.73
CA ALA A 88 20.87 1.55 -6.80
C ALA A 88 20.37 2.77 -7.60
N HIS A 89 19.08 2.81 -7.91
CA HIS A 89 18.47 3.94 -8.60
C HIS A 89 18.51 5.22 -7.76
N ALA A 90 18.20 5.15 -6.47
CA ALA A 90 18.26 6.28 -5.54
C ALA A 90 19.66 6.92 -5.54
N ARG A 91 20.71 6.09 -5.54
CA ARG A 91 22.10 6.55 -5.57
C ARG A 91 22.43 7.30 -6.85
N LEU A 92 21.94 6.82 -8.00
CA LEU A 92 22.17 7.49 -9.27
C LEU A 92 21.42 8.82 -9.33
N LEU A 93 20.15 8.81 -8.93
CA LEU A 93 19.29 9.99 -8.91
C LEU A 93 19.81 11.06 -7.93
N ALA A 94 20.38 10.67 -6.79
CA ALA A 94 21.03 11.58 -5.86
C ALA A 94 22.25 12.28 -6.47
N ARG A 95 23.06 11.55 -7.25
CA ARG A 95 24.20 12.15 -7.98
C ARG A 95 23.72 13.16 -9.02
N GLU A 96 22.64 12.83 -9.73
CA GLU A 96 22.06 13.75 -10.71
C GLU A 96 21.47 15.01 -10.05
N CYS A 97 20.80 14.87 -8.91
CA CYS A 97 20.30 16.01 -8.14
C CYS A 97 21.45 16.94 -7.70
N LEU A 98 22.55 16.38 -7.18
CA LEU A 98 23.71 17.17 -6.77
C LEU A 98 24.37 17.87 -7.95
N ALA A 99 24.63 17.15 -9.04
CA ALA A 99 25.24 17.71 -10.24
C ALA A 99 24.38 18.81 -10.90
N GLU A 100 23.05 18.71 -10.80
CA GLU A 100 22.15 19.77 -11.25
C GLU A 100 22.20 20.99 -10.33
N LEU A 101 22.33 20.82 -9.01
CA LEU A 101 22.48 21.96 -8.10
C LEU A 101 23.79 22.73 -8.35
N GLU A 102 24.89 22.03 -8.62
CA GLU A 102 26.19 22.66 -8.94
C GLU A 102 26.16 23.46 -10.25
N LYS A 103 25.37 23.03 -11.24
CA LYS A 103 25.23 23.72 -12.54
C LYS A 103 24.33 24.96 -12.51
N ASN A 104 23.53 25.17 -11.45
CA ASN A 104 22.64 26.34 -11.32
C ASN A 104 23.11 27.32 -10.24
N LYS A 105 24.40 27.30 -9.93
CA LYS A 105 25.06 28.26 -9.06
C LYS A 105 25.90 29.21 -9.89
#